data_AF-U6CY35-F1
#
_entry.id   AF-U6CY35-F1
#
_cell.length_a   1.000
_cell.length_b   1.000
_cell.length_c   1.000
_cell.angle_alpha   90.00
_cell.angle_beta   90.00
_cell.angle_gamma   90.00
#
_symmetry.space_group_name_H-M   'P 1'
#
loop_
_entity.id
_entity.type
_entity.pdbx_description
1 polymer ?
#
loop_
_entity_poly.entity_id
_entity_poly.type
_entity_poly.pdbx_seq_one_letter_code
_entity_poly.pdbx_strand_id
1 'polypeptide(L)'
;VKVKQACSVKFQGPKSIPDHWDPSALPDPGFKKITLSSSSDEYQKVWNLFNRTLPFYFVQKIERVQNLALWEVYQWQKGQMQKRNGGKVVDERQLFHGTSANFVDAICQQNFDWRVCGLHGTSYGKGSSFARD
;
A
#
# COMPACT_ATOMS: atom_id res chain seq x y z
N VAL A 1 -16.50 -25.88 -34.70
CA VAL A 1 -15.21 -25.21 -34.43
C VAL A 1 -15.43 -24.18 -33.32
N LYS A 2 -15.03 -24.46 -32.07
CA LYS A 2 -15.13 -23.49 -30.96
C LYS A 2 -13.82 -22.71 -30.91
N VAL A 3 -13.84 -21.47 -31.40
CA VAL A 3 -12.68 -20.57 -31.35
C VAL A 3 -12.56 -20.06 -29.92
N LYS A 4 -11.52 -20.48 -29.20
CA LYS A 4 -11.09 -19.82 -27.97
C LYS A 4 -10.52 -18.46 -28.36
N GLN A 5 -11.30 -17.41 -28.16
CA GLN A 5 -10.79 -16.04 -28.27
C GLN A 5 -9.90 -15.80 -27.05
N ALA A 6 -8.60 -16.03 -27.21
CA ALA A 6 -7.61 -15.54 -26.26
C ALA A 6 -7.62 -14.02 -26.35
N CYS A 7 -8.17 -13.36 -25.34
CA CYS A 7 -8.08 -11.91 -25.20
C CYS A 7 -6.62 -11.59 -24.87
N SER A 8 -5.80 -11.36 -25.88
CA SER A 8 -4.45 -10.81 -25.73
C SER A 8 -4.57 -9.31 -25.47
N VAL A 9 -5.09 -8.98 -24.29
CA VAL A 9 -4.96 -7.63 -23.75
C VAL A 9 -3.47 -7.43 -23.50
N LYS A 10 -2.78 -6.81 -24.46
CA LYS A 10 -1.45 -6.24 -24.23
C LYS A 10 -1.66 -5.09 -23.26
N PHE A 11 -1.51 -5.36 -21.96
CA PHE A 11 -1.33 -4.30 -20.98
C PHE A 11 -0.12 -3.49 -21.43
N GLN A 12 -0.36 -2.23 -21.78
CA GLN A 12 0.72 -1.28 -21.94
C GLN A 12 1.40 -1.19 -20.57
N GLY A 13 2.69 -1.58 -20.48
CA GLY A 13 3.45 -1.53 -19.23
C GLY A 13 3.36 -0.16 -18.56
N PRO A 14 3.46 -0.07 -17.22
CA PRO A 14 2.76 0.97 -16.48
C PRO A 14 3.46 2.32 -16.58
N LYS A 15 2.67 3.38 -16.81
CA LYS A 15 3.09 4.78 -16.68
C LYS A 15 3.34 5.24 -15.22
N SER A 16 3.52 4.33 -14.25
CA SER A 16 3.61 4.75 -12.84
C SER A 16 4.15 3.71 -11.83
N ILE A 17 5.06 2.80 -12.18
CA ILE A 17 5.77 2.04 -11.12
C ILE A 17 6.74 3.02 -10.42
N PRO A 18 6.79 3.08 -9.07
CA PRO A 18 7.72 3.97 -8.40
C PRO A 18 9.18 3.58 -8.68
N ASP A 19 10.02 4.56 -9.02
CA ASP A 19 11.42 4.32 -9.41
C ASP A 19 12.26 3.62 -8.33
N HIS A 20 11.87 3.76 -7.06
CA HIS A 20 12.55 3.13 -5.92
C HIS A 20 12.13 1.66 -5.69
N TRP A 21 11.19 1.14 -6.48
CA TRP A 21 10.80 -0.27 -6.40
C TRP A 21 11.84 -1.17 -7.08
N ASP A 22 12.03 -2.35 -6.51
CA ASP A 22 12.83 -3.40 -7.11
C ASP A 22 12.03 -4.06 -8.25
N PRO A 23 12.43 -3.88 -9.52
CA PRO A 23 11.70 -4.42 -10.67
C PRO A 23 11.72 -5.95 -10.72
N SER A 24 12.66 -6.61 -10.03
CA SER A 24 12.74 -8.06 -9.94
C SER A 24 11.76 -8.67 -8.93
N ALA A 25 11.16 -7.83 -8.08
CA ALA A 25 10.27 -8.24 -7.00
C ALA A 25 8.83 -7.73 -7.19
N LEU A 26 8.31 -7.89 -8.42
CA LEU A 26 6.95 -7.54 -8.81
C LEU A 26 6.18 -8.79 -9.26
N PRO A 27 5.75 -9.67 -8.33
CA PRO A 27 4.93 -10.81 -8.70
C PRO A 27 3.57 -10.36 -9.22
N ASP A 28 3.09 -11.01 -10.26
CA ASP A 28 1.74 -10.83 -10.80
C ASP A 28 1.09 -12.21 -11.02
N PRO A 29 0.17 -12.67 -10.14
CA PRO A 29 -0.37 -11.96 -8.97
C PRO A 29 0.51 -12.08 -7.71
N GLY A 30 0.39 -11.13 -6.77
CA GLY A 30 0.94 -11.27 -5.40
C GLY A 30 1.61 -10.02 -4.85
N PHE A 31 2.41 -10.21 -3.79
CA PHE A 31 3.28 -9.18 -3.24
C PHE A 31 4.66 -9.73 -2.85
N LYS A 32 5.62 -8.82 -2.70
CA LYS A 32 6.91 -9.08 -2.04
C LYS A 32 7.16 -8.05 -0.95
N LYS A 33 7.80 -8.48 0.13
CA LYS A 33 8.33 -7.61 1.19
C LYS A 33 9.83 -7.45 0.96
N ILE A 34 10.27 -6.21 0.78
CA ILE A 34 11.68 -5.86 0.60
C ILE A 34 12.17 -5.24 1.89
N THR A 35 13.07 -5.93 2.59
CA THR A 35 13.71 -5.35 3.79
C THR A 35 14.58 -4.19 3.37
N LEU A 36 14.32 -3.02 3.93
CA LEU A 36 15.08 -1.81 3.65
C LEU A 36 16.36 -1.79 4.48
N SER A 37 17.48 -1.40 3.85
CA SER A 37 18.72 -1.11 4.58
C SER A 37 18.52 0.06 5.52
N SER A 38 19.01 -0.04 6.75
CA SER A 38 18.97 1.06 7.72
C SER A 38 19.69 2.33 7.24
N SER A 39 20.65 2.19 6.33
CA SER A 39 21.36 3.31 5.71
C SER A 39 20.62 3.99 4.55
N SER A 40 19.49 3.43 4.08
CA SER A 40 18.76 3.99 2.93
C SER A 40 17.90 5.19 3.33
N ASP A 41 17.77 6.15 2.42
CA ASP A 41 16.93 7.34 2.63
C ASP A 41 15.47 6.97 2.91
N GLU A 42 14.97 5.93 2.25
CA GLU A 42 13.62 5.42 2.46
C GLU A 42 13.42 4.91 3.89
N TYR A 43 14.38 4.10 4.39
CA TYR A 43 14.35 3.62 5.78
C TYR A 43 14.35 4.80 6.75
N GLN A 44 15.30 5.73 6.58
CA GLN A 44 15.43 6.88 7.48
C GLN A 44 14.17 7.74 7.49
N LYS A 45 13.52 7.94 6.35
CA LYS A 45 12.26 8.67 6.26
C LYS A 45 11.15 7.99 7.06
N VAL A 46 10.94 6.68 6.87
CA VAL A 46 9.88 5.94 7.58
C VAL A 46 10.19 5.84 9.07
N TRP A 47 11.45 5.57 9.43
CA TRP A 47 11.92 5.51 10.81
C TRP A 47 11.69 6.84 11.52
N ASN A 48 12.02 7.99 10.90
CA ASN A 48 11.80 9.31 11.48
C ASN A 48 10.31 9.61 11.72
N LEU A 49 9.43 9.21 10.80
CA LEU A 49 7.98 9.37 10.97
C LEU A 49 7.47 8.59 12.19
N PHE A 50 7.94 7.35 12.37
CA PHE A 50 7.56 6.49 13.50
C PHE A 50 8.18 6.97 14.82
N ASN A 51 9.49 7.23 14.83
CA ASN A 51 10.25 7.60 16.03
C ASN A 51 9.79 8.96 16.59
N ARG A 52 9.23 9.84 15.75
CA ARG A 52 8.67 11.12 16.19
C ARG A 52 7.54 10.95 17.21
N THR A 53 6.72 9.90 17.08
CA THR A 53 5.55 9.68 17.95
C THR A 53 5.75 8.52 18.93
N LEU A 54 6.66 7.59 18.61
CA LEU A 54 6.98 6.42 19.43
C LEU A 54 8.50 6.27 19.67
N PRO A 55 9.17 7.26 20.31
CA PRO A 55 10.63 7.31 20.42
C PRO A 55 11.25 6.22 21.32
N PHE A 56 10.45 5.57 22.15
CA PHE A 56 10.92 4.56 23.11
C PHE A 56 10.86 3.13 22.55
N TYR A 57 10.39 2.95 21.31
CA TYR A 57 10.29 1.65 20.67
C TYR A 57 11.49 1.39 19.76
N PHE A 58 12.03 0.17 19.85
CA PHE A 58 13.10 -0.27 18.97
C PHE A 58 12.51 -0.87 17.68
N VAL A 59 12.84 -0.26 16.54
CA VAL A 59 12.42 -0.76 15.22
C VAL A 59 13.31 -1.95 14.83
N GLN A 60 12.73 -3.14 14.77
CA GLN A 60 13.45 -4.36 14.39
C GLN A 60 13.78 -4.41 12.90
N LYS A 61 12.84 -4.01 12.05
CA LYS A 61 13.00 -3.93 10.60
C LYS A 61 11.93 -3.04 9.98
N ILE A 62 12.21 -2.53 8.78
CA ILE A 62 11.24 -1.85 7.92
C ILE A 62 11.22 -2.59 6.59
N GLU A 63 10.02 -2.98 6.14
CA GLU A 63 9.82 -3.72 4.91
C GLU A 63 8.92 -2.92 3.97
N ARG A 64 9.39 -2.63 2.76
CA ARG A 64 8.56 -2.07 1.69
C ARG A 64 7.73 -3.17 1.07
N VAL A 65 6.42 -2.95 0.97
CA VAL A 65 5.49 -3.86 0.29
C VAL A 65 5.41 -3.49 -1.18
N GLN A 66 5.76 -4.42 -2.06
CA GLN A 66 5.60 -4.28 -3.51
C GLN A 66 4.47 -5.20 -3.98
N ASN A 67 3.31 -4.60 -4.27
CA ASN A 67 2.15 -5.27 -4.85
C ASN A 67 1.66 -4.42 -6.02
N LEU A 68 1.98 -4.84 -7.25
CA LEU A 68 1.71 -4.04 -8.45
C LEU A 68 0.20 -3.85 -8.67
N ALA A 69 -0.59 -4.91 -8.51
CA ALA A 69 -2.04 -4.86 -8.70
C ALA A 69 -2.71 -3.87 -7.72
N LEU A 70 -2.35 -3.91 -6.43
CA LEU A 70 -2.89 -2.96 -5.45
C LEU A 70 -2.41 -1.53 -5.70
N TRP A 71 -1.18 -1.35 -6.17
CA TRP A 71 -0.66 -0.03 -6.54
C TRP A 71 -1.41 0.58 -7.72
N GLU A 72 -1.70 -0.21 -8.76
CA GLU A 72 -2.48 0.24 -9.92
C GLU A 72 -3.91 0.62 -9.51
N VAL A 73 -4.56 -0.17 -8.65
CA VAL A 73 -5.87 0.16 -8.08
C VAL A 73 -5.81 1.46 -7.29
N TYR A 74 -4.78 1.64 -6.46
CA TYR A 74 -4.58 2.87 -5.68
C TYR A 74 -4.43 4.11 -6.58
N GLN A 75 -3.54 4.05 -7.58
CA GLN A 75 -3.34 5.17 -8.53
C GLN A 75 -4.61 5.47 -9.33
N TRP A 76 -5.35 4.44 -9.75
CA TRP A 76 -6.62 4.62 -10.42
C TRP A 76 -7.64 5.35 -9.52
N GLN A 77 -7.80 4.91 -8.27
CA GLN A 77 -8.71 5.55 -7.30
C GLN A 77 -8.33 7.00 -7.01
N LYS A 78 -7.03 7.29 -6.85
CA LYS A 78 -6.51 8.66 -6.70
C LYS A 78 -6.87 9.52 -7.90
N GLY A 79 -6.70 9.01 -9.12
CA GLY A 79 -7.11 9.69 -10.36
C GLY A 79 -8.63 9.94 -10.43
N GLN A 80 -9.46 9.00 -9.97
CA GLN A 80 -10.91 9.20 -9.88
C GLN A 80 -11.27 10.28 -8.84
N MET A 81 -10.59 10.31 -7.69
CA MET A 81 -10.81 11.32 -6.66
C MET A 81 -10.45 12.72 -7.14
N GLN A 82 -9.33 12.86 -7.86
CA GLN A 82 -8.93 14.13 -8.47
C GLN A 82 -9.98 14.64 -9.46
N LYS A 83 -10.50 13.77 -10.35
CA LYS A 83 -11.56 14.12 -11.29
C LYS A 83 -12.83 14.57 -10.58
N ARG A 84 -13.24 13.84 -9.53
CA ARG A 84 -14.42 14.18 -8.72
C ARG A 84 -14.26 15.49 -7.95
N ASN A 85 -13.04 15.85 -7.57
CA ASN A 85 -12.72 17.11 -6.89
C ASN A 85 -12.45 18.28 -7.85
N GLY A 86 -13.00 18.23 -9.08
CA GLY A 86 -12.83 19.30 -10.08
C GLY A 86 -11.39 19.49 -10.55
N GLY A 87 -10.58 18.43 -10.54
CA GLY A 87 -9.17 18.47 -10.93
C GLY A 87 -8.21 18.89 -9.81
N LYS A 88 -8.72 19.31 -8.64
CA LYS A 88 -7.89 19.69 -7.49
C LYS A 88 -7.05 18.52 -7.00
N VAL A 89 -5.86 18.86 -6.48
CA VAL A 89 -4.94 17.89 -5.88
C VAL A 89 -5.66 17.11 -4.78
N VAL A 90 -5.45 15.79 -4.77
CA VAL A 90 -5.98 14.89 -3.74
C VAL A 90 -5.22 15.11 -2.44
N ASP A 91 -5.95 15.21 -1.32
CA ASP A 91 -5.39 15.22 0.03
C ASP A 91 -4.89 13.81 0.41
N GLU A 92 -3.73 13.46 -0.15
CA GLU A 92 -3.02 12.21 0.12
C GLU A 92 -2.13 12.37 1.36
N ARG A 93 -2.27 11.47 2.32
CA ARG A 93 -1.56 11.53 3.61
C ARG A 93 -0.85 10.22 3.91
N GLN A 94 0.32 10.32 4.54
CA GLN A 94 1.01 9.16 5.13
C GLN A 94 0.49 8.96 6.56
N LEU A 95 -0.10 7.79 6.83
CA LEU A 95 -0.72 7.45 8.10
C LEU A 95 -0.29 6.04 8.53
N PHE A 96 -0.44 5.73 9.82
CA PHE A 96 -0.12 4.44 10.41
C PHE A 96 -1.37 3.58 10.59
N HIS A 97 -1.20 2.26 10.46
CA HIS A 97 -2.22 1.27 10.77
C HIS A 97 -1.60 0.16 11.63
N GLY A 98 -1.98 0.09 12.90
CA GLY A 98 -1.61 -1.02 13.78
C GLY A 98 -2.50 -2.22 13.54
N THR A 99 -1.90 -3.42 13.44
CA THR A 99 -2.64 -4.67 13.25
C THR A 99 -1.92 -5.84 13.93
N SER A 100 -2.62 -6.95 14.12
CA SER A 100 -2.01 -8.21 14.58
C SER A 100 -1.18 -8.84 13.47
N ALA A 101 -0.09 -9.51 13.85
CA ALA A 101 0.80 -10.22 12.92
C ALA A 101 0.04 -11.18 11.97
N ASN A 102 -1.05 -11.78 12.45
CA ASN A 102 -1.88 -12.71 11.68
C ASN A 102 -2.57 -12.07 10.46
N PHE A 103 -2.73 -10.74 10.45
CA PHE A 103 -3.39 -10.02 9.36
C PHE A 103 -2.41 -9.35 8.40
N VAL A 104 -1.11 -9.31 8.72
CA VAL A 104 -0.11 -8.57 7.92
C VAL A 104 -0.06 -9.07 6.47
N ASP A 105 0.08 -10.39 6.27
CA ASP A 105 0.19 -10.95 4.92
C ASP A 105 -1.15 -10.85 4.16
N ALA A 106 -2.28 -10.98 4.84
CA ALA A 106 -3.59 -10.79 4.24
C ALA A 106 -3.77 -9.35 3.74
N ILE A 107 -3.38 -8.35 4.54
CA ILE A 107 -3.42 -6.92 4.15
C ILE A 107 -2.48 -6.66 2.96
N CYS A 108 -1.26 -7.19 3.00
CA CYS A 108 -0.30 -7.01 1.90
C CYS A 108 -0.77 -7.66 0.58
N GLN A 109 -1.51 -8.76 0.67
CA GLN A 109 -2.04 -9.49 -0.48
C GLN A 109 -3.34 -8.89 -1.02
N GLN A 110 -4.26 -8.50 -0.13
CA GLN A 110 -5.67 -8.24 -0.47
C GLN A 110 -6.14 -6.80 -0.17
N ASN A 111 -5.25 -5.94 0.33
CA ASN A 111 -5.56 -4.61 0.85
C ASN A 111 -6.33 -4.64 2.18
N PHE A 112 -6.62 -3.47 2.74
CA PHE A 112 -7.40 -3.34 3.96
C PHE A 112 -8.87 -3.71 3.73
N ASP A 113 -9.36 -4.73 4.43
CA ASP A 113 -10.77 -5.10 4.45
C ASP A 113 -11.45 -4.50 5.69
N TRP A 114 -12.30 -3.49 5.50
CA TRP A 114 -13.02 -2.84 6.59
C TRP A 114 -13.88 -3.81 7.43
N ARG A 115 -14.29 -4.95 6.85
CA ARG A 115 -15.05 -6.00 7.56
C ARG A 115 -14.20 -6.73 8.59
N VAL A 116 -12.89 -6.70 8.43
CA VAL A 116 -11.89 -7.35 9.30
C VAL A 116 -11.14 -6.31 10.14
N CYS A 117 -10.75 -5.19 9.55
CA CYS A 117 -9.99 -4.10 10.18
C CYS A 117 -10.82 -3.23 11.14
N GLY A 118 -12.15 -3.31 11.09
CA GLY A 118 -13.06 -2.54 11.94
C GLY A 118 -13.42 -3.19 13.30
N LEU A 119 -12.70 -4.24 13.73
CA LEU A 119 -13.00 -4.91 15.00
C LEU A 119 -12.62 -4.08 16.24
N HIS A 120 -11.74 -3.10 16.09
CA HIS A 120 -11.30 -2.19 17.16
C HIS A 120 -11.39 -0.73 16.68
N GLY A 121 -12.00 0.16 17.47
CA GLY A 121 -12.07 1.60 17.18
C GLY A 121 -13.20 2.06 16.25
N THR A 122 -14.43 1.57 16.44
CA THR A 122 -15.60 1.91 15.59
C THR A 122 -16.40 3.13 16.04
N SER A 123 -15.87 3.97 16.93
CA SER A 123 -16.59 5.16 17.44
C SER A 123 -17.00 6.13 16.32
N TYR A 124 -16.28 6.12 15.19
CA TYR A 124 -16.51 6.99 14.03
C TYR A 124 -17.04 6.24 12.80
N GLY A 125 -17.47 4.99 12.96
CA GLY A 125 -18.09 4.18 11.90
C GLY A 125 -17.42 2.84 11.66
N LYS A 126 -17.92 2.12 10.64
CA LYS A 126 -17.38 0.82 10.21
C LYS A 126 -16.43 1.06 9.04
N GLY A 127 -15.13 0.96 9.30
CA GLY A 127 -14.09 1.29 8.36
C GLY A 127 -12.73 0.72 8.78
N SER A 128 -11.72 0.92 7.94
CA SER A 128 -10.32 0.73 8.33
C SER A 128 -9.81 2.01 8.98
N SER A 129 -9.28 1.90 10.20
CA SER A 129 -8.80 3.04 10.98
C SER A 129 -7.32 3.32 10.70
N PHE A 130 -6.96 4.60 10.56
CA PHE A 130 -5.58 5.05 10.35
C PHE A 130 -5.25 6.17 11.33
N ALA A 131 -4.05 6.16 11.88
CA ALA A 131 -3.58 7.14 12.84
C ALA A 131 -2.54 8.07 12.21
N ARG A 132 -2.55 9.34 12.63
CA ARG A 132 -1.45 10.27 12.30
C ARG A 132 -0.20 9.95 13.11
N ASP A 133 -0.38 9.52 14.35
CA ASP A 133 0.64 9.37 15.39
C ASP A 133 0.66 7.96 15.98
#